data_AF-B9JA92-F1
#
_entry.id   AF-B9JA92-F1
#
_cell.length_a   1.000
_cell.length_b   1.000
_cell.length_c   1.000
_cell.angle_alpha   90.00
_cell.angle_beta   90.00
_cell.angle_gamma   90.00
#
_symmetry.space_group_name_H-M   'P 1'
#
loop_
_entity.id
_entity.type
_entity.pdbx_description
1 polymer ?
#
loop_
_entity_poly.entity_id
_entity_poly.type
_entity_poly.pdbx_seq_one_letter_code
_entity_poly.pdbx_strand_id
1 'polypeptide(L)'
;MRMMLALGALLSLACVSAGEAPSNYQSYHGGIRADSDPVLLERYDRALNRCEPEAYSWRRGSPDPNSTLYILALRNCLYRHGFVDRGFYAYPTSAVFQHFLDL
;
A
#
# COMPACT_ATOMS: atom_id res chain seq x y z
N MET A 1 -14.78 34.57 -1.68
CA MET A 1 -13.50 33.82 -1.70
C MET A 1 -13.63 32.57 -0.83
N ARG A 2 -14.13 31.45 -1.39
CA ARG A 2 -14.36 30.20 -0.64
C ARG A 2 -14.06 28.92 -1.45
N MET A 3 -13.52 29.05 -2.67
CA MET A 3 -13.29 27.94 -3.60
C MET A 3 -11.81 27.64 -3.83
N MET A 4 -10.96 27.70 -2.80
CA MET A 4 -9.53 27.35 -2.95
C MET A 4 -9.01 26.31 -1.96
N LEU A 5 -9.83 25.84 -1.01
CA LEU A 5 -9.38 24.85 -0.03
C LEU A 5 -9.58 23.39 -0.49
N ALA A 6 -10.37 23.15 -1.55
CA ALA A 6 -10.64 21.79 -2.04
C ALA A 6 -9.59 21.25 -3.03
N LEU A 7 -8.77 22.11 -3.63
CA LEU A 7 -7.73 21.68 -4.59
C LEU A 7 -6.41 21.25 -3.92
N GLY A 8 -6.17 21.62 -2.66
CA GLY A 8 -4.93 21.28 -1.96
C GLY A 8 -4.86 19.83 -1.47
N ALA A 9 -6.00 19.18 -1.24
CA ALA A 9 -6.05 17.82 -0.70
C ALA A 9 -5.88 16.71 -1.76
N LEU A 10 -6.07 17.03 -3.04
CA LEU A 10 -5.93 16.06 -4.13
C LEU A 10 -4.49 15.99 -4.69
N LEU A 11 -3.69 17.04 -4.52
CA LEU A 11 -2.30 17.09 -5.03
C LEU A 11 -1.28 16.42 -4.11
N SER A 12 -1.64 16.11 -2.85
CA SER A 12 -0.80 15.35 -1.92
C SER A 12 -0.79 13.83 -2.17
N LEU A 13 -1.63 13.33 -3.09
CA LEU A 13 -1.68 11.92 -3.47
C LEU A 13 -0.62 11.49 -4.51
N ALA A 14 0.25 12.40 -4.97
CA ALA A 14 1.10 12.19 -6.15
C ALA A 14 2.55 11.73 -5.86
N CYS A 15 2.82 11.14 -4.69
CA CYS A 15 4.07 10.42 -4.44
C CYS A 15 3.85 9.00 -3.90
N VAL A 16 2.65 8.45 -4.11
CA VAL A 16 2.34 7.05 -3.82
C VAL A 16 3.14 6.22 -4.82
N SER A 17 4.14 5.48 -4.37
CA SER A 17 4.98 4.66 -5.25
C SER A 17 4.11 3.63 -5.97
N ALA A 18 4.54 3.12 -7.13
CA ALA A 18 3.70 2.25 -7.96
C ALA A 18 3.20 0.97 -7.22
N GLY A 19 3.87 0.57 -6.14
CA GLY A 19 3.45 -0.53 -5.25
C GLY A 19 2.35 -0.17 -4.24
N GLU A 20 1.93 1.09 -4.19
CA GLU A 20 1.09 1.68 -3.13
C GLU A 20 -0.21 2.27 -3.67
N ALA A 21 -0.43 2.24 -4.99
CA ALA A 21 -1.62 2.82 -5.58
C ALA A 21 -2.89 2.15 -5.01
N PRO A 22 -3.88 2.91 -4.49
CA PRO A 22 -5.08 2.34 -3.86
C PRO A 22 -5.87 1.43 -4.80
N SER A 23 -5.79 1.65 -6.11
CA SER A 23 -6.41 0.82 -7.13
C SER A 23 -5.87 -0.62 -7.19
N ASN A 24 -4.67 -0.87 -6.64
CA ASN A 24 -4.07 -2.19 -6.49
C ASN A 24 -4.49 -2.90 -5.20
N TYR A 25 -5.23 -2.24 -4.30
CA TYR A 25 -5.63 -2.82 -3.02
C TYR A 25 -7.15 -2.97 -2.94
N GLN A 26 -7.60 -3.93 -2.14
CA GLN A 26 -9.00 -4.17 -1.82
C GLN A 26 -9.17 -4.48 -0.33
N SER A 27 -10.38 -4.29 0.20
CA SER A 27 -10.71 -4.67 1.56
C SER A 27 -10.64 -6.18 1.73
N TYR A 28 -10.04 -6.63 2.83
CA TYR A 28 -10.01 -8.04 3.23
C TYR A 28 -11.44 -8.58 3.41
N HIS A 29 -12.30 -7.79 4.05
CA HIS A 29 -13.71 -8.07 4.17
C HIS A 29 -14.45 -7.55 2.93
N GLY A 30 -14.76 -8.45 2.00
CA GLY A 30 -15.64 -8.17 0.87
C GLY A 30 -14.96 -7.91 -0.48
N GLY A 31 -13.63 -7.84 -0.56
CA GLY A 31 -12.91 -7.68 -1.82
C GLY A 31 -13.24 -6.37 -2.55
N ILE A 32 -13.65 -5.34 -1.80
CA ILE A 32 -14.07 -4.06 -2.35
C ILE A 32 -12.80 -3.24 -2.61
N ARG A 33 -12.64 -2.69 -3.82
CA ARG A 33 -11.41 -1.96 -4.16
C ARG A 33 -11.25 -0.74 -3.27
N ALA A 34 -10.03 -0.47 -2.80
CA ALA A 34 -9.79 0.66 -1.92
C ALA A 34 -10.14 2.01 -2.57
N ASP A 35 -10.07 2.11 -3.90
CA ASP A 35 -10.43 3.28 -4.70
C ASP A 35 -11.93 3.37 -5.06
N SER A 36 -12.77 2.42 -4.65
CA SER A 36 -14.18 2.41 -5.08
C SER A 36 -15.08 3.39 -4.33
N ASP A 37 -14.72 3.73 -3.09
CA ASP A 37 -15.54 4.56 -2.20
C ASP A 37 -14.63 5.54 -1.42
N PRO A 38 -15.02 6.82 -1.28
CA PRO A 38 -14.19 7.82 -0.61
C PRO A 38 -13.89 7.51 0.86
N VAL A 39 -14.80 6.84 1.58
CA VAL A 39 -14.58 6.41 2.96
C VAL A 39 -13.56 5.27 3.01
N LEU A 40 -13.59 4.37 2.04
CA LEU A 40 -12.64 3.28 1.94
C LEU A 40 -11.24 3.78 1.52
N LEU A 41 -11.20 4.74 0.61
CA LEU A 41 -9.97 5.42 0.21
C LEU A 41 -9.32 6.16 1.38
N GLU A 42 -10.10 6.91 2.16
CA GLU A 42 -9.57 7.60 3.34
C GLU A 42 -9.02 6.61 4.39
N ARG A 43 -9.68 5.46 4.56
CA ARG A 43 -9.18 4.40 5.44
C ARG A 43 -7.89 3.80 4.92
N TYR A 44 -7.78 3.60 3.62
CA TYR A 44 -6.58 3.12 2.96
C TYR A 44 -5.42 4.11 3.15
N ASP A 45 -5.64 5.39 2.84
CA ASP A 45 -4.63 6.44 2.99
C ASP A 45 -4.16 6.55 4.45
N ARG A 46 -5.07 6.44 5.41
CA ARG A 46 -4.72 6.42 6.83
C ARG A 46 -3.89 5.21 7.23
N ALA A 47 -4.14 4.05 6.63
CA ALA A 47 -3.33 2.86 6.84
C ALA A 47 -1.96 3.03 6.20
N LEU A 48 -1.91 3.53 4.96
CA LEU A 48 -0.67 3.79 4.22
C LEU A 48 0.27 4.71 4.99
N ASN A 49 -0.24 5.84 5.49
CA ASN A 49 0.53 6.80 6.32
C ASN A 49 1.17 6.17 7.57
N ARG A 50 0.62 5.08 8.12
CA ARG A 50 1.22 4.35 9.25
C ARG A 50 2.19 3.28 8.79
N CYS A 51 1.90 2.66 7.65
CA CYS A 51 2.66 1.55 7.13
C CYS A 51 3.91 1.98 6.39
N GLU A 52 3.92 3.13 5.73
CA GLU A 52 5.10 3.67 5.05
C GLU A 52 6.29 3.84 6.01
N PRO A 53 6.19 4.52 7.16
CA PRO A 53 7.31 4.61 8.12
C PRO A 53 7.80 3.25 8.62
N GLU A 54 6.88 2.28 8.75
CA GLU A 54 7.23 0.93 9.14
C GLU A 54 8.02 0.21 8.04
N ALA A 55 7.58 0.35 6.79
CA ALA A 55 8.23 -0.23 5.62
C ALA A 55 9.59 0.41 5.35
N TYR A 56 9.73 1.72 5.54
CA TYR A 56 11.01 2.44 5.45
C TYR A 56 11.96 2.13 6.62
N SER A 57 11.47 1.52 7.70
CA SER A 57 12.33 1.19 8.84
C SER A 57 13.28 0.04 8.50
N TRP A 58 14.57 0.22 8.79
CA TRP A 58 15.58 -0.85 8.68
C TRP A 58 15.26 -2.11 9.51
N ARG A 59 14.35 -2.02 10.48
CA ARG A 59 13.98 -3.14 11.36
C ARG A 59 12.92 -4.06 10.75
N ARG A 60 12.06 -3.55 9.86
CA ARG A 60 10.96 -4.32 9.28
C ARG A 60 10.98 -4.35 7.76
N GLY A 61 11.51 -3.32 7.10
CA GLY A 61 11.68 -3.27 5.66
C GLY A 61 13.02 -2.68 5.27
N SER A 62 13.00 -1.65 4.44
CA SER A 62 14.20 -1.08 3.81
C SER A 62 13.95 0.39 3.47
N PRO A 63 14.98 1.25 3.54
CA PRO A 63 14.84 2.64 3.10
C PRO A 63 14.67 2.79 1.58
N ASP A 64 14.95 1.74 0.81
CA ASP A 64 14.73 1.72 -0.64
C ASP A 64 13.30 1.28 -0.96
N PRO A 65 12.44 2.18 -1.49
CA PRO A 65 11.04 1.87 -1.80
C PRO A 65 10.87 0.85 -2.94
N ASN A 66 11.91 0.62 -3.75
CA ASN A 66 11.89 -0.37 -4.82
C ASN A 66 12.36 -1.75 -4.35
N SER A 67 12.88 -1.84 -3.12
CA SER A 67 13.37 -3.11 -2.59
C SER A 67 12.21 -4.04 -2.24
N THR A 68 12.43 -5.35 -2.44
CA THR A 68 11.43 -6.37 -2.09
C THR A 68 11.07 -6.33 -0.61
N LEU A 69 12.04 -6.01 0.27
CA LEU A 69 11.81 -5.90 1.71
C LEU A 69 10.86 -4.76 2.07
N TYR A 70 11.00 -3.59 1.45
CA TYR A 70 10.07 -2.47 1.64
C TYR A 70 8.66 -2.86 1.21
N ILE A 71 8.51 -3.41 0.00
CA ILE A 71 7.21 -3.77 -0.58
C ILE A 71 6.47 -4.77 0.32
N LEU A 72 7.18 -5.79 0.81
CA LEU A 72 6.58 -6.82 1.68
C LEU A 72 6.26 -6.30 3.07
N ALA A 73 7.13 -5.48 3.65
CA ALA A 73 6.87 -4.86 4.94
C ALA A 73 5.62 -3.98 4.88
N LEU A 74 5.48 -3.19 3.81
CA LEU A 74 4.31 -2.35 3.58
C LEU A 74 3.04 -3.19 3.44
N ARG A 75 3.05 -4.19 2.55
CA ARG A 75 1.90 -5.08 2.34
C ARG A 75 1.49 -5.81 3.61
N ASN A 76 2.44 -6.33 4.38
CA ASN A 76 2.17 -6.97 5.67
C ASN A 76 1.52 -6.00 6.67
N CYS A 77 1.96 -4.74 6.69
CA CYS A 77 1.32 -3.73 7.51
C CYS A 77 -0.11 -3.42 7.04
N LEU A 78 -0.32 -3.21 5.75
CA LEU A 78 -1.65 -2.97 5.15
C LEU A 78 -2.60 -4.15 5.38
N TYR A 79 -2.09 -5.38 5.34
CA TYR A 79 -2.84 -6.60 5.67
C TYR A 79 -3.42 -6.56 7.08
N ARG A 80 -2.63 -6.14 8.08
CA ARG A 80 -3.11 -5.95 9.47
C ARG A 80 -4.15 -4.85 9.61
N HIS A 81 -4.20 -3.93 8.64
CA HIS A 81 -5.23 -2.90 8.54
C HIS A 81 -6.42 -3.30 7.66
N GLY A 82 -6.46 -4.55 7.18
CA GLY A 82 -7.58 -5.08 6.42
C GLY A 82 -7.55 -4.73 4.94
N PHE A 83 -6.39 -4.40 4.37
CA PHE A 83 -6.20 -4.20 2.94
C PHE A 83 -5.30 -5.29 2.35
N VAL A 84 -5.75 -5.90 1.26
CA VAL A 84 -5.02 -6.93 0.51
C VAL A 84 -4.75 -6.46 -0.89
N ASP A 85 -3.59 -6.81 -1.43
CA ASP A 85 -3.25 -6.51 -2.82
C ASP A 85 -4.13 -7.36 -3.77
N ARG A 86 -4.52 -6.77 -4.89
CA ARG A 86 -5.41 -7.32 -5.91
C ARG A 86 -4.63 -7.85 -7.12
N GLY A 87 -3.34 -7.55 -7.21
CA GLY A 87 -2.50 -7.96 -8.31
C GLY A 87 -2.38 -9.47 -8.41
N PHE A 88 -2.03 -9.94 -9.62
CA PHE A 88 -1.63 -11.34 -9.90
C PHE A 88 -0.48 -11.83 -8.99
N TYR A 89 0.17 -10.92 -8.26
CA TYR A 89 1.29 -11.08 -7.35
C TYR A 89 0.90 -10.79 -5.87
N ALA A 90 -0.35 -11.07 -5.49
CA ALA A 90 -0.90 -10.82 -4.14
C ALA A 90 -0.26 -11.70 -3.03
N TYR A 91 0.48 -12.75 -3.41
CA TYR A 91 1.44 -13.51 -2.59
C TYR A 91 2.72 -13.70 -3.44
N PRO A 92 3.91 -13.86 -2.84
CA PRO A 92 5.11 -13.24 -3.38
C PRO A 92 5.61 -13.96 -4.62
N THR A 93 5.39 -13.36 -5.78
CA THR A 93 5.94 -13.80 -7.07
C THR A 93 6.89 -12.76 -7.65
N SER A 94 7.51 -11.93 -6.80
CA SER A 94 8.82 -11.38 -7.18
C SER A 94 9.81 -12.53 -7.14
N ALA A 95 10.65 -12.68 -8.17
CA ALA A 95 11.55 -13.82 -8.37
C ALA A 95 12.41 -14.21 -7.13
N VAL A 96 12.58 -13.30 -6.17
CA VAL A 96 13.26 -13.52 -4.88
C VAL A 96 12.53 -14.54 -3.98
N PHE A 97 11.21 -14.70 -4.11
CA PHE A 97 10.43 -15.63 -3.29
C PHE A 97 10.13 -16.98 -3.95
N GLN A 98 10.35 -17.13 -5.26
CA GLN A 98 10.30 -18.46 -5.89
C GLN A 98 11.37 -19.38 -5.29
N HIS A 99 12.57 -18.85 -5.01
CA HIS A 99 13.67 -19.63 -4.46
C HIS A 99 13.67 -19.79 -2.93
N PHE A 100 12.74 -19.15 -2.22
CA PHE A 100 12.65 -19.30 -0.77
C PHE A 100 11.98 -20.63 -0.36
N LEU A 101 11.24 -21.26 -1.28
CA LEU A 101 10.56 -22.55 -1.06
C LEU A 101 11.29 -23.75 -1.72
N ASP A 102 12.44 -23.52 -2.36
CA ASP A 102 13.29 -24.54 -2.99
C ASP A 102 14.39 -25.08 -2.05
N LEU A 103 14.24 -24.92 -0.73
CA LEU A 103 15.13 -25.50 0.29
C LEU A 103 14.59 -26.83 0.83
#